data_AF-A0A9E5ZZ35-F1
#
_entry.id   AF-A0A9E5ZZ35-F1
#
_cell.length_a   1.000
_cell.length_b   1.000
_cell.length_c   1.000
_cell.angle_alpha   90.00
_cell.angle_beta   90.00
_cell.angle_gamma   90.00
#
_symmetry.space_group_name_H-M   'P 1'
#
loop_
_entity.id
_entity.type
_entity.pdbx_description
1 polymer ?
#
loop_
_entity_poly.entity_id
_entity_poly.type
_entity_poly.pdbx_seq_one_letter_code
_entity_poly.pdbx_strand_id
1 'polypeptide(L)'
;MKSFILTVILTCAAVGAASAQAPDGLPLDAAVGECFAEVVTPDSVEKITERVIETKASFEIRTIPAKYETVQERVLVREGTTVYKSVPAVYKTVAEDVEIEPGITKTVMKQVLVEPARVIEEVIEPKYEMIEVEKLVAEAREERIEIPATYKTVERYVPIGGTTQWLPVLCEANASAQKIAEIQTALSEAGHPLVVDGKFGPKTFAAMKAYQAEQGLPVGLLTVSTVERLGVSL
;
A
#
# COMPACT_ATOMS: atom_id res chain seq x y z
N MET A 1 -70.06 59.03 -34.58
CA MET A 1 -69.36 60.33 -34.46
C MET A 1 -68.06 60.10 -33.70
N LYS A 2 -66.92 60.33 -34.38
CA LYS A 2 -65.71 61.05 -33.90
C LYS A 2 -65.16 60.63 -32.52
N SER A 3 -63.94 60.14 -32.34
CA SER A 3 -62.67 60.77 -32.73
C SER A 3 -61.54 59.78 -32.39
N PHE A 4 -60.68 59.36 -33.32
CA PHE A 4 -59.26 59.78 -33.41
C PHE A 4 -58.64 60.34 -32.11
N ILE A 5 -57.81 59.53 -31.43
CA ILE A 5 -56.69 59.94 -30.55
C ILE A 5 -55.65 58.79 -30.65
N LEU A 6 -54.68 58.91 -31.56
CA LEU A 6 -53.30 59.36 -31.34
C LEU A 6 -52.44 58.44 -30.45
N THR A 7 -51.64 57.64 -31.15
CA THR A 7 -50.49 56.85 -30.72
C THR A 7 -49.45 57.71 -29.98
N VAL A 8 -49.05 57.30 -28.78
CA VAL A 8 -47.79 57.72 -28.14
C VAL A 8 -47.08 56.44 -27.67
N ILE A 9 -46.14 55.97 -28.47
CA ILE A 9 -45.21 54.90 -28.09
C ILE A 9 -44.16 55.55 -27.20
N LEU A 10 -44.35 55.46 -25.88
CA LEU A 10 -43.35 55.82 -24.89
C LEU A 10 -42.37 54.65 -24.78
N THR A 11 -41.29 54.69 -25.56
CA THR A 11 -40.13 53.82 -25.35
C THR A 11 -39.51 54.16 -24.01
N CYS A 12 -39.82 53.34 -23.00
CA CYS A 12 -39.13 53.33 -21.72
C CYS A 12 -37.72 52.77 -21.95
N ALA A 13 -36.73 53.64 -22.13
CA ALA A 13 -35.34 53.26 -21.99
C ALA A 13 -35.15 52.80 -20.54
N ALA A 14 -35.05 51.49 -20.32
CA ALA A 14 -34.57 50.96 -19.06
C ALA A 14 -33.12 51.41 -18.90
N VAL A 15 -32.94 52.49 -18.14
CA VAL A 15 -31.63 52.87 -17.61
C VAL A 15 -31.21 51.72 -16.72
N GLY A 16 -30.32 50.87 -17.22
CA GLY A 16 -29.59 49.94 -16.38
C GLY A 16 -28.82 50.78 -15.36
N ALA A 17 -29.20 50.68 -14.09
CA ALA A 17 -28.38 51.15 -13.00
C ALA A 17 -27.14 50.26 -12.96
N ALA A 18 -26.13 50.62 -13.75
CA ALA A 18 -24.78 50.12 -13.53
C ALA A 18 -24.34 50.63 -12.16
N SER A 19 -24.18 49.71 -11.21
CA SER A 19 -23.55 50.00 -9.93
C SER A 19 -22.16 50.58 -10.22
N ALA A 20 -21.99 51.87 -9.98
CA ALA A 20 -20.67 52.49 -10.04
C ALA A 20 -19.82 51.85 -8.93
N GLN A 21 -18.69 51.26 -9.31
CA GLN A 21 -17.69 50.74 -8.40
C GLN A 21 -16.42 51.58 -8.62
N ALA A 22 -15.73 51.93 -7.55
CA ALA A 22 -14.42 52.57 -7.64
C ALA A 22 -13.45 51.67 -8.45
N PRO A 23 -12.42 52.22 -9.13
CA PRO A 23 -11.51 51.46 -9.99
C PRO A 23 -10.79 50.30 -9.27
N ASP A 24 -10.74 50.31 -7.93
CA ASP A 24 -10.14 49.29 -7.08
C ASP A 24 -11.17 48.36 -6.40
N GLY A 25 -12.45 48.45 -6.78
CA GLY A 25 -13.53 47.59 -6.25
C GLY A 25 -14.06 47.98 -4.86
N LEU A 26 -13.47 48.99 -4.21
CA LEU A 26 -13.96 49.56 -2.95
C LEU A 26 -15.38 50.17 -3.08
N PRO A 27 -16.21 50.08 -2.02
CA PRO A 27 -17.51 50.75 -2.00
C PRO A 27 -17.32 52.26 -2.15
N LEU A 28 -18.20 52.90 -2.96
CA LEU A 28 -18.11 54.32 -3.31
C LEU A 28 -18.15 55.27 -2.09
N ASP A 29 -18.68 54.78 -0.97
CA ASP A 29 -18.90 55.55 0.26
C ASP A 29 -17.75 55.39 1.27
N ALA A 30 -16.66 54.71 0.90
CA ALA A 30 -15.52 54.48 1.79
C ALA A 30 -14.82 55.80 2.17
N ALA A 31 -14.84 56.15 3.47
CA ALA A 31 -14.12 57.32 3.97
C ALA A 31 -12.61 57.03 4.11
N VAL A 32 -11.80 58.09 4.07
CA VAL A 32 -10.35 57.98 4.26
C VAL A 32 -10.05 57.49 5.68
N GLY A 33 -9.38 56.34 5.79
CA GLY A 33 -9.01 55.73 7.08
C GLY A 33 -9.91 54.55 7.50
N GLU A 34 -10.94 54.22 6.72
CA GLU A 34 -11.76 53.02 6.95
C GLU A 34 -11.22 51.81 6.19
N CYS A 35 -11.30 50.63 6.80
CA CYS A 35 -10.91 49.38 6.19
C CYS A 35 -12.16 48.60 5.83
N PHE A 36 -12.18 48.07 4.61
CA PHE A 36 -13.24 47.20 4.15
C PHE A 36 -12.66 45.84 3.84
N ALA A 37 -13.42 44.80 4.16
CA ALA A 37 -13.09 43.44 3.77
C ALA A 37 -14.23 42.89 2.92
N GLU A 38 -13.85 42.18 1.86
CA GLU A 38 -14.78 41.47 1.02
C GLU A 38 -15.27 40.22 1.77
N VAL A 39 -16.59 40.13 1.97
CA VAL A 39 -17.22 38.97 2.60
C VAL A 39 -18.07 38.24 1.59
N VAL A 40 -17.73 36.97 1.36
CA VAL A 40 -18.51 36.08 0.53
C VAL A 40 -19.50 35.33 1.41
N THR A 41 -20.78 35.65 1.27
CA THR A 41 -21.87 34.91 1.92
C THR A 41 -22.45 33.93 0.91
N PRO A 42 -22.34 32.61 1.12
CA PRO A 42 -22.83 31.65 0.15
C PRO A 42 -24.36 31.53 0.21
N ASP A 43 -25.00 31.45 -0.96
CA ASP A 43 -26.47 31.31 -1.06
C ASP A 43 -26.93 29.93 -0.59
N SER A 44 -26.14 28.90 -0.87
CA SER A 44 -26.41 27.52 -0.47
C SER A 44 -25.10 26.75 -0.29
N VAL A 45 -25.18 25.64 0.43
CA VAL A 45 -24.09 24.67 0.56
C VAL A 45 -24.50 23.38 -0.14
N GLU A 46 -23.72 22.99 -1.14
CA GLU A 46 -23.93 21.71 -1.82
C GLU A 46 -23.05 20.63 -1.19
N LYS A 47 -23.63 19.44 -0.98
CA LYS A 47 -22.92 18.28 -0.48
C LYS A 47 -22.39 17.47 -1.65
N ILE A 48 -21.07 17.45 -1.79
CA ILE A 48 -20.38 16.65 -2.81
C ILE A 48 -19.82 15.39 -2.14
N THR A 49 -20.15 14.23 -2.71
CA THR A 49 -19.60 12.94 -2.29
C THR A 49 -18.50 12.50 -3.24
N GLU A 50 -17.31 12.25 -2.71
CA GLU A 50 -16.15 11.79 -3.47
C GLU A 50 -15.68 10.43 -2.94
N ARG A 51 -15.42 9.48 -3.85
CA ARG A 51 -14.80 8.19 -3.48
C ARG A 51 -13.30 8.32 -3.56
N VAL A 52 -12.64 8.24 -2.40
CA VAL A 52 -11.18 8.34 -2.29
C VAL A 52 -10.61 6.95 -1.96
N ILE A 53 -9.46 6.63 -2.55
CA ILE A 53 -8.72 5.39 -2.24
C ILE A 53 -8.22 5.52 -0.80
N GLU A 54 -8.67 4.63 0.07
CA GLU A 54 -8.23 4.57 1.46
C GLU A 54 -6.99 3.69 1.58
N THR A 55 -7.03 2.51 0.96
CA THR A 55 -5.86 1.64 0.81
C THR A 55 -5.69 1.21 -0.63
N LYS A 56 -4.44 1.24 -1.13
CA LYS A 56 -4.13 0.81 -2.49
C LYS A 56 -4.16 -0.71 -2.58
N ALA A 57 -4.52 -1.21 -3.75
CA ALA A 57 -4.37 -2.63 -4.05
C ALA A 57 -2.90 -3.04 -3.88
N SER A 58 -2.68 -4.18 -3.23
CA SER A 58 -1.36 -4.73 -2.97
C SER A 58 -1.36 -6.23 -3.22
N PHE A 59 -0.20 -6.85 -3.05
CA PHE A 59 -0.05 -8.29 -3.15
C PHE A 59 0.81 -8.79 -2.00
N GLU A 60 0.48 -9.98 -1.51
CA GLU A 60 1.29 -10.72 -0.56
C GLU A 60 1.91 -11.91 -1.28
N ILE A 61 3.22 -12.10 -1.11
CA ILE A 61 3.94 -13.25 -1.66
C ILE A 61 4.10 -14.26 -0.53
N ARG A 62 3.45 -15.42 -0.68
CA ARG A 62 3.62 -16.56 0.22
C ARG A 62 4.57 -17.57 -0.41
N THR A 63 5.73 -17.75 0.20
CA THR A 63 6.71 -18.77 -0.23
C THR A 63 6.34 -20.14 0.34
N ILE A 64 6.18 -21.12 -0.53
CA ILE A 64 5.91 -22.51 -0.17
C ILE A 64 7.21 -23.29 -0.42
N PRO A 65 7.84 -23.89 0.62
CA PRO A 65 9.11 -24.58 0.46
C PRO A 65 8.97 -25.88 -0.32
N ALA A 66 10.10 -26.35 -0.86
CA ALA A 66 10.19 -27.66 -1.49
C ALA A 66 9.92 -28.78 -0.47
N LYS A 67 9.28 -29.86 -0.92
CA LYS A 67 9.05 -31.07 -0.14
C LYS A 67 9.92 -32.20 -0.67
N TYR A 68 10.61 -32.88 0.25
CA TYR A 68 11.44 -34.05 -0.02
C TYR A 68 10.81 -35.29 0.62
N GLU A 69 11.08 -36.45 0.01
CA GLU A 69 10.71 -37.76 0.54
C GLU A 69 11.90 -38.70 0.47
N THR A 70 12.13 -39.48 1.52
CA THR A 70 13.20 -40.48 1.56
C THR A 70 12.75 -41.74 0.84
N VAL A 71 13.45 -42.09 -0.24
CA VAL A 71 13.16 -43.28 -1.05
C VAL A 71 14.37 -44.19 -1.04
N GLN A 72 14.15 -45.51 -0.96
CA GLN A 72 15.21 -46.49 -1.08
C GLN A 72 15.55 -46.75 -2.55
N GLU A 73 16.79 -46.47 -2.95
CA GLU A 73 17.31 -46.73 -4.28
C GLU A 73 18.34 -47.86 -4.24
N ARG A 74 18.23 -48.80 -5.20
CA ARG A 74 19.14 -49.95 -5.30
C ARG A 74 20.40 -49.55 -6.05
N VAL A 75 21.53 -49.50 -5.36
CA VAL A 75 22.83 -49.15 -5.95
C VAL A 75 23.74 -50.37 -6.01
N LEU A 76 24.46 -50.51 -7.13
CA LEU A 76 25.48 -51.54 -7.34
C LEU A 76 26.74 -51.14 -6.58
N VAL A 77 27.06 -51.87 -5.51
CA VAL A 77 28.24 -51.59 -4.67
C VAL A 77 29.43 -52.48 -5.02
N ARG A 78 29.19 -53.61 -5.69
CA ARG A 78 30.24 -54.48 -6.21
C ARG A 78 29.78 -55.18 -7.47
N GLU A 79 30.54 -55.00 -8.55
CA GLU A 79 30.36 -55.72 -9.81
C GLU A 79 30.46 -57.24 -9.63
N GLY A 80 29.69 -57.98 -10.43
CA GLY A 80 29.88 -59.42 -10.55
C GLY A 80 31.15 -59.72 -11.33
N THR A 81 31.84 -60.81 -10.98
CA THR A 81 33.05 -61.22 -11.69
C THR A 81 33.17 -62.73 -11.72
N THR A 82 33.88 -63.25 -12.72
CA THR A 82 34.11 -64.69 -12.86
C THR A 82 35.56 -64.97 -12.52
N VAL A 83 35.80 -65.88 -11.57
CA VAL A 83 37.14 -66.31 -11.17
C VAL A 83 37.37 -67.73 -11.67
N TYR A 84 38.47 -67.93 -12.40
CA TYR A 84 38.89 -69.24 -12.88
C TYR A 84 39.92 -69.84 -11.94
N LYS A 85 39.60 -70.98 -11.31
CA LYS A 85 40.52 -71.72 -10.45
C LYS A 85 41.08 -72.92 -11.20
N SER A 86 42.40 -72.92 -11.42
CA SER A 86 43.09 -74.05 -12.03
C SER A 86 43.33 -75.15 -11.00
N VAL A 87 42.81 -76.36 -11.29
CA VAL A 87 43.08 -77.56 -10.52
C VAL A 87 44.07 -78.41 -11.32
N PRO A 88 45.30 -78.64 -10.81
CA PRO A 88 46.31 -79.39 -11.52
C PRO A 88 45.92 -80.88 -11.63
N ALA A 89 46.48 -81.57 -12.63
CA ALA A 89 46.29 -83.00 -12.84
C ALA A 89 46.90 -83.81 -11.69
N VAL A 90 46.22 -84.87 -11.26
CA VAL A 90 46.69 -85.79 -10.22
C VAL A 90 47.17 -87.08 -10.86
N TYR A 91 48.44 -87.43 -10.61
CA TYR A 91 49.08 -88.64 -11.12
C TYR A 91 49.31 -89.64 -9.98
N LYS A 92 49.20 -90.93 -10.31
CA LYS A 92 49.55 -92.04 -9.41
C LYS A 92 50.58 -92.94 -10.10
N THR A 93 51.63 -93.31 -9.38
CA THR A 93 52.62 -94.26 -9.89
C THR A 93 52.13 -95.69 -9.65
N VAL A 94 52.05 -96.47 -10.72
CA VAL A 94 51.63 -97.88 -10.69
C VAL A 94 52.74 -98.73 -11.30
N ALA A 95 52.98 -99.90 -10.70
CA ALA A 95 53.88 -100.90 -11.23
C ALA A 95 53.15 -101.74 -12.29
N GLU A 96 53.69 -101.78 -13.51
CA GLU A 96 53.19 -102.59 -14.64
C GLU A 96 54.31 -103.54 -15.07
N ASP A 97 54.07 -104.85 -15.04
CA ASP A 97 55.03 -105.85 -15.50
C ASP A 97 54.93 -105.98 -17.02
N VAL A 98 56.00 -105.61 -17.73
CA VAL A 98 56.05 -105.64 -19.20
C VAL A 98 56.97 -106.78 -19.64
N GLU A 99 56.46 -107.70 -20.46
CA GLU A 99 57.24 -108.79 -21.06
C GLU A 99 58.11 -108.23 -22.19
N ILE A 100 59.43 -108.42 -22.07
CA ILE A 100 60.42 -107.91 -23.04
C ILE A 100 60.96 -109.02 -23.95
N GLU A 101 60.94 -110.26 -23.47
CA GLU A 101 61.33 -111.49 -24.18
C GLU A 101 60.47 -112.66 -23.67
N PRO A 102 60.29 -113.76 -24.43
CA PRO A 102 59.41 -114.86 -24.02
C PRO A 102 59.81 -115.42 -22.66
N GLY A 103 59.00 -115.17 -21.63
CA GLY A 103 59.25 -115.62 -20.26
C GLY A 103 60.12 -114.70 -19.38
N ILE A 104 60.51 -113.50 -19.84
CA ILE A 104 61.21 -112.48 -19.03
C ILE A 104 60.34 -111.21 -18.93
N THR A 105 59.85 -110.93 -17.72
CA THR A 105 59.11 -109.69 -17.40
C THR A 105 59.97 -108.69 -16.65
N LYS A 106 59.72 -107.40 -16.89
CA LYS A 106 60.35 -106.30 -16.15
C LYS A 106 59.26 -105.39 -15.59
N THR A 107 59.29 -105.16 -14.28
CA THR A 107 58.42 -104.18 -13.63
C THR A 107 58.85 -102.77 -14.02
N VAL A 108 57.93 -102.01 -14.61
CA VAL A 108 58.12 -100.60 -14.95
C VAL A 108 57.18 -99.75 -14.12
N MET A 109 57.71 -98.68 -13.54
CA MET A 109 56.91 -97.69 -12.83
C MET A 109 56.35 -96.70 -13.83
N LYS A 110 55.03 -96.67 -13.98
CA LYS A 110 54.31 -95.79 -14.90
C LYS A 110 53.42 -94.84 -14.14
N GLN A 111 53.48 -93.56 -14.48
CA GLN A 111 52.53 -92.58 -13.97
C GLN A 111 51.23 -92.68 -14.75
N VAL A 112 50.17 -93.08 -14.06
CA VAL A 112 48.82 -93.13 -14.61
C VAL A 112 48.09 -91.86 -14.16
N LEU A 113 47.54 -91.13 -15.13
CA LEU A 113 46.68 -89.97 -14.88
C LEU A 113 45.41 -90.44 -14.20
N VAL A 114 45.17 -89.98 -12.96
CA VAL A 114 43.96 -90.34 -12.19
C VAL A 114 42.87 -89.29 -12.42
N GLU A 115 43.23 -88.01 -12.33
CA GLU A 115 42.32 -86.90 -12.61
C GLU A 115 42.99 -85.91 -13.55
N PRO A 116 42.37 -85.56 -14.70
CA PRO A 116 42.91 -84.55 -15.59
C PRO A 116 42.87 -83.16 -14.94
N ALA A 117 43.77 -82.29 -15.39
CA ALA A 117 43.72 -80.88 -15.04
C ALA A 117 42.38 -80.31 -15.51
N ARG A 118 41.73 -79.52 -14.64
CA ARG A 118 40.44 -78.89 -14.93
C ARG A 118 40.43 -77.46 -14.43
N VAL A 119 39.61 -76.65 -15.06
CA VAL A 119 39.36 -75.27 -14.63
C VAL A 119 37.97 -75.25 -14.01
N ILE A 120 37.89 -74.79 -12.76
CA ILE A 120 36.61 -74.55 -12.10
C ILE A 120 36.29 -73.06 -12.28
N GLU A 121 35.11 -72.78 -12.83
CA GLU A 121 34.58 -71.43 -12.96
C GLU A 121 33.75 -71.09 -11.73
N GLU A 122 34.15 -70.06 -10.98
CA GLU A 122 33.41 -69.52 -9.84
C GLU A 122 32.80 -68.17 -10.25
N VAL A 123 31.48 -68.15 -10.48
CA VAL A 123 30.73 -66.93 -10.79
C VAL A 123 30.39 -66.20 -9.50
N ILE A 124 30.96 -65.02 -9.31
CA ILE A 124 30.70 -64.16 -8.16
C ILE A 124 29.59 -63.17 -8.54
N GLU A 125 28.46 -63.25 -7.86
CA GLU A 125 27.31 -62.39 -8.13
C GLU A 125 27.56 -60.92 -7.70
N PRO A 126 26.99 -59.94 -8.46
CA PRO A 126 27.04 -58.54 -8.08
C PRO A 126 26.31 -58.32 -6.75
N LYS A 127 26.88 -57.45 -5.90
CA LYS A 127 26.25 -57.05 -4.64
C LYS A 127 25.57 -55.71 -4.82
N TYR A 128 24.29 -55.65 -4.46
CA TYR A 128 23.50 -54.42 -4.43
C TYR A 128 23.15 -54.07 -3.00
N GLU A 129 23.05 -52.77 -2.74
CA GLU A 129 22.66 -52.22 -1.45
C GLU A 129 21.55 -51.18 -1.65
N MET A 130 20.61 -51.13 -0.71
CA MET A 130 19.54 -50.11 -0.73
C MET A 130 20.04 -48.90 0.03
N ILE A 131 20.20 -47.78 -0.67
CA ILE A 131 20.56 -46.50 -0.05
C ILE A 131 19.32 -45.61 0.05
N GLU A 132 19.21 -44.86 1.14
CA GLU A 132 18.16 -43.88 1.33
C GLU A 132 18.57 -42.57 0.67
N VAL A 133 17.83 -42.13 -0.35
CA VAL A 133 18.04 -40.87 -1.06
C VAL A 133 16.86 -39.94 -0.86
N GLU A 134 17.13 -38.66 -0.64
CA GLU A 134 16.09 -37.63 -0.59
C GLU A 134 15.67 -37.25 -2.01
N LYS A 135 14.45 -37.58 -2.37
CA LYS A 135 13.86 -37.26 -3.67
C LYS A 135 12.97 -36.03 -3.55
N LEU A 136 13.17 -35.06 -4.42
CA LEU A 136 12.31 -33.88 -4.54
C LEU A 136 10.94 -34.30 -5.09
N VAL A 137 9.88 -34.11 -4.30
CA VAL A 137 8.50 -34.48 -4.67
C VAL A 137 7.60 -33.27 -4.94
N ALA A 138 7.97 -32.10 -4.43
CA ALA A 138 7.35 -30.84 -4.78
C ALA A 138 8.39 -29.72 -4.74
N GLU A 139 8.48 -28.95 -5.82
CA GLU A 139 9.39 -27.80 -5.89
C GLU A 139 8.91 -26.64 -5.02
N ALA A 140 9.86 -25.79 -4.61
CA ALA A 140 9.54 -24.54 -3.96
C ALA A 140 8.82 -23.62 -4.95
N ARG A 141 7.75 -22.96 -4.50
CA ARG A 141 6.98 -22.04 -5.34
C ARG A 141 6.47 -20.85 -4.56
N GLU A 142 6.15 -19.80 -5.27
CA GLU A 142 5.54 -18.60 -4.72
C GLU A 142 4.07 -18.54 -5.08
N GLU A 143 3.25 -18.11 -4.13
CA GLU A 143 1.84 -17.85 -4.33
C GLU A 143 1.57 -16.37 -4.10
N ARG A 144 1.01 -15.70 -5.11
CA ARG A 144 0.68 -14.27 -5.08
C ARG A 144 -0.79 -14.11 -4.68
N ILE A 145 -1.03 -13.57 -3.50
CA ILE A 145 -2.37 -13.28 -2.98
C ILE A 145 -2.68 -11.81 -3.26
N GLU A 146 -3.72 -11.54 -4.05
CA GLU A 146 -4.15 -10.18 -4.38
C GLU A 146 -5.01 -9.60 -3.25
N ILE A 147 -4.63 -8.43 -2.75
CA ILE A 147 -5.38 -7.68 -1.75
C ILE A 147 -6.02 -6.49 -2.46
N PRO A 148 -7.37 -6.44 -2.57
CA PRO A 148 -8.05 -5.38 -3.32
C PRO A 148 -7.94 -4.03 -2.61
N ALA A 149 -8.00 -2.94 -3.39
CA ALA A 149 -8.05 -1.59 -2.85
C ALA A 149 -9.35 -1.34 -2.08
N THR A 150 -9.27 -0.69 -0.92
CA THR A 150 -10.45 -0.19 -0.20
C THR A 150 -10.70 1.28 -0.51
N TYR A 151 -11.98 1.65 -0.56
CA TYR A 151 -12.42 3.01 -0.85
C TYR A 151 -13.24 3.54 0.31
N LYS A 152 -13.07 4.83 0.59
CA LYS A 152 -13.92 5.57 1.52
C LYS A 152 -14.64 6.69 0.80
N THR A 153 -15.91 6.88 1.11
CA THR A 153 -16.68 8.04 0.65
C THR A 153 -16.44 9.18 1.62
N VAL A 154 -15.91 10.28 1.11
CA VAL A 154 -15.76 11.53 1.86
C VAL A 154 -16.81 12.53 1.40
N GLU A 155 -17.39 13.23 2.36
CA GLU A 155 -18.39 14.26 2.10
C GLU A 155 -17.71 15.62 2.27
N ARG A 156 -17.82 16.47 1.25
CA ARG A 156 -17.35 17.86 1.27
C ARG A 156 -18.53 18.78 1.00
N TYR A 157 -18.74 19.73 1.90
CA TYR A 157 -19.69 20.81 1.68
C TYR A 157 -18.97 21.94 0.96
N VAL A 158 -19.49 22.34 -0.20
CA VAL A 158 -18.93 23.42 -0.99
C VAL A 158 -19.98 24.54 -1.08
N PRO A 159 -19.63 25.79 -0.72
CA PRO A 159 -20.51 26.92 -0.96
C PRO A 159 -20.75 27.11 -2.46
N ILE A 160 -22.02 27.26 -2.84
CA ILE A 160 -22.45 27.52 -4.22
C ILE A 160 -23.30 28.79 -4.29
N GLY A 161 -23.02 29.62 -5.30
CA GLY A 161 -23.59 30.97 -5.37
C GLY A 161 -23.08 31.87 -4.24
N GLY A 162 -23.70 33.03 -4.10
CA GLY A 162 -23.38 33.99 -3.04
C GLY A 162 -23.32 35.42 -3.52
N THR A 163 -23.63 36.32 -2.60
CA THR A 163 -23.41 37.74 -2.77
C THR A 163 -22.12 38.15 -2.09
N THR A 164 -21.28 38.86 -2.83
CA THR A 164 -20.15 39.60 -2.28
C THR A 164 -20.66 40.89 -1.69
N GLN A 165 -20.35 41.13 -0.40
CA GLN A 165 -20.60 42.42 0.24
C GLN A 165 -19.31 42.92 0.90
N TRP A 166 -19.01 44.20 0.68
CA TRP A 166 -17.97 44.90 1.43
C TRP A 166 -18.52 45.29 2.80
N LEU A 167 -17.87 44.81 3.86
CA LEU A 167 -18.19 45.22 5.22
C LEU A 167 -17.04 46.03 5.83
N PRO A 168 -17.35 47.10 6.58
CA PRO A 168 -16.34 47.83 7.33
C PRO A 168 -15.76 46.92 8.43
N VAL A 169 -14.44 46.84 8.49
CA VAL A 169 -13.67 46.05 9.46
C VAL A 169 -12.77 46.95 10.28
N LEU A 170 -12.43 46.49 11.48
CA LEU A 170 -11.48 47.20 12.32
C LEU A 170 -10.09 47.20 11.66
N CYS A 171 -9.62 48.37 11.25
CA CYS A 171 -8.27 48.58 10.72
C CYS A 171 -7.19 48.28 11.76
N GLU A 172 -5.96 48.00 11.32
CA GLU A 172 -4.79 47.94 12.21
C GLU A 172 -4.61 49.22 13.04
N ALA A 173 -4.89 50.39 12.46
CA ALA A 173 -4.83 51.68 13.14
C ALA A 173 -5.81 51.79 14.33
N ASN A 174 -6.95 51.09 14.26
CA ASN A 174 -8.00 51.14 15.26
C ASN A 174 -7.98 49.90 16.18
N ALA A 175 -7.35 48.81 15.74
CA ALA A 175 -7.12 47.56 16.47
C ALA A 175 -5.92 47.65 17.42
N SER A 176 -5.85 48.73 18.21
CA SER A 176 -4.79 48.89 19.21
C SER A 176 -4.86 47.79 20.29
N ALA A 177 -3.75 47.53 20.99
CA ALA A 177 -3.73 46.51 22.06
C ALA A 177 -4.79 46.78 23.14
N GLN A 178 -5.08 48.05 23.43
CA GLN A 178 -6.15 48.45 24.33
C GLN A 178 -7.53 48.07 23.78
N LYS A 179 -7.80 48.38 22.49
CA LYS A 179 -9.07 48.04 21.85
C LYS A 179 -9.30 46.53 21.79
N ILE A 180 -8.23 45.77 21.53
CA ILE A 180 -8.28 44.30 21.53
C ILE A 180 -8.53 43.75 22.93
N ALA A 181 -7.98 44.36 23.98
CA ALA A 181 -8.28 43.97 25.36
C ALA A 181 -9.75 44.25 25.73
N GLU A 182 -10.32 45.36 25.28
CA GLU A 182 -11.75 45.67 25.44
C GLU A 182 -12.62 44.61 24.73
N ILE A 183 -12.28 44.25 23.49
CA ILE A 183 -12.96 43.18 22.73
C ILE A 183 -12.85 41.82 23.43
N GLN A 184 -11.67 41.45 23.93
CA GLN A 184 -11.46 40.20 24.68
C GLN A 184 -12.29 40.15 25.97
N THR A 185 -12.43 41.28 26.64
CA THR A 185 -13.27 41.43 27.84
C THR A 185 -14.74 41.25 27.46
N ALA A 186 -15.21 41.97 26.44
CA ALA A 186 -16.60 41.88 25.97
C ALA A 186 -16.96 40.46 25.47
N LEU A 187 -16.04 39.77 24.78
CA LEU A 187 -16.22 38.37 24.38
C LEU A 187 -16.32 37.44 25.59
N SER A 188 -15.50 37.68 26.63
CA SER A 188 -15.54 36.90 27.87
C SER A 188 -16.84 37.11 28.63
N GLU A 189 -17.34 38.35 28.70
CA GLU A 189 -18.65 38.69 29.29
C GLU A 189 -19.82 38.09 28.48
N ALA A 190 -19.68 38.00 27.16
CA ALA A 190 -20.63 37.35 26.26
C ALA A 190 -20.59 35.80 26.36
N GLY A 191 -19.82 35.23 27.29
CA GLY A 191 -19.79 33.79 27.55
C GLY A 191 -18.65 33.03 26.86
N HIS A 192 -17.71 33.73 26.21
CA HIS A 192 -16.55 33.14 25.54
C HIS A 192 -15.27 33.47 26.31
N PRO A 193 -14.93 32.73 27.39
CA PRO A 193 -13.87 33.11 28.32
C PRO A 193 -12.48 33.13 27.64
N LEU A 194 -11.81 34.27 27.73
CA LEU A 194 -10.49 34.51 27.15
C LEU A 194 -9.52 35.10 28.18
N VAL A 195 -8.23 35.04 27.85
CA VAL A 195 -7.21 35.83 28.54
C VAL A 195 -7.19 37.21 27.89
N VAL A 196 -7.32 38.26 28.71
CA VAL A 196 -7.23 39.65 28.26
C VAL A 196 -5.76 40.06 28.20
N ASP A 197 -5.14 39.86 27.05
CA ASP A 197 -3.72 40.15 26.80
C ASP A 197 -3.49 41.25 25.75
N GLY A 198 -4.57 41.81 25.19
CA GLY A 198 -4.52 42.84 24.15
C GLY A 198 -4.00 42.33 22.80
N LYS A 199 -3.90 41.00 22.63
CA LYS A 199 -3.39 40.38 21.41
C LYS A 199 -4.48 39.59 20.70
N PHE A 200 -4.67 39.87 19.42
CA PHE A 200 -5.66 39.17 18.61
C PHE A 200 -5.10 37.83 18.10
N GLY A 201 -4.98 36.87 19.02
CA GLY A 201 -4.45 35.54 18.72
C GLY A 201 -5.53 34.51 18.31
N PRO A 202 -5.12 33.26 18.05
CA PRO A 202 -6.02 32.18 17.62
C PRO A 202 -7.20 31.92 18.58
N LYS A 203 -7.00 32.10 19.89
CA LYS A 203 -8.06 31.93 20.90
C LYS A 203 -9.09 33.04 20.81
N THR A 204 -8.65 34.31 20.76
CA THR A 204 -9.51 35.47 20.56
C THR A 204 -10.30 35.35 19.26
N PHE A 205 -9.65 34.92 18.18
CA PHE A 205 -10.31 34.68 16.90
C PHE A 205 -11.36 33.56 16.96
N ALA A 206 -11.07 32.43 17.61
CA ALA A 206 -12.01 31.34 17.75
C ALA A 206 -13.26 31.76 18.56
N ALA A 207 -13.07 32.48 19.66
CA ALA A 207 -14.15 33.03 20.47
C ALA A 207 -14.98 34.07 19.70
N MET A 208 -14.34 34.99 18.97
CA MET A 208 -15.03 35.94 18.11
C MET A 208 -15.91 35.23 17.07
N LYS A 209 -15.38 34.20 16.40
CA LYS A 209 -16.17 33.44 15.42
C LYS A 209 -17.36 32.72 16.05
N ALA A 210 -17.19 32.16 17.24
CA ALA A 210 -18.29 31.52 17.97
C ALA A 210 -19.38 32.55 18.32
N TYR A 211 -18.99 33.70 18.86
CA TYR A 211 -19.89 34.82 19.13
C TYR A 211 -20.63 35.30 17.86
N GLN A 212 -19.90 35.49 16.75
CA GLN A 212 -20.50 35.90 15.48
C GLN A 212 -21.54 34.89 14.98
N ALA A 213 -21.23 33.59 15.05
CA ALA A 213 -22.15 32.54 14.66
C ALA A 213 -23.41 32.51 15.54
N GLU A 214 -23.28 32.73 16.85
CA GLU A 214 -24.40 32.81 17.80
C GLU A 214 -25.28 34.05 17.57
N GLN A 215 -24.67 35.18 17.20
CA GLN A 215 -25.38 36.45 16.98
C GLN A 215 -25.91 36.61 15.55
N GLY A 216 -25.70 35.63 14.66
CA GLY A 216 -26.09 35.72 13.25
C GLY A 216 -25.32 36.81 12.49
N LEU A 217 -24.09 37.11 12.91
CA LEU A 217 -23.19 38.07 12.26
C LEU A 217 -22.28 37.36 11.23
N PRO A 218 -21.73 38.10 10.25
CA PRO A 218 -20.69 37.57 9.37
C PRO A 218 -19.51 37.00 10.15
N VAL A 219 -19.22 35.71 9.93
CA VAL A 219 -18.21 34.96 10.71
C VAL A 219 -16.82 35.10 10.09
N GLY A 220 -15.81 35.36 10.92
CA GLY A 220 -14.40 35.24 10.56
C GLY A 220 -13.67 36.55 10.27
N LEU A 221 -14.34 37.69 10.39
CA LEU A 221 -13.72 39.02 10.27
C LEU A 221 -14.15 39.89 11.43
N LEU A 222 -13.25 40.71 11.96
CA LEU A 222 -13.58 41.68 13.01
C LEU A 222 -14.28 42.90 12.38
N THR A 223 -15.55 42.72 12.01
CA THR A 223 -16.36 43.80 11.43
C THR A 223 -16.67 44.86 12.47
N VAL A 224 -16.85 46.11 12.04
CA VAL A 224 -17.33 47.22 12.88
C VAL A 224 -18.64 46.84 13.57
N SER A 225 -19.56 46.21 12.83
CA SER A 225 -20.82 45.70 13.39
C SER A 225 -20.63 44.65 14.50
N THR A 226 -19.57 43.83 14.44
CA THR A 226 -19.25 42.89 15.52
C THR A 226 -18.77 43.64 16.76
N VAL A 227 -17.90 44.64 16.59
CA VAL A 227 -17.37 45.44 17.70
C VAL A 227 -18.48 46.24 18.38
N GLU A 228 -19.38 46.84 17.60
CA GLU A 228 -20.57 47.54 18.11
C GLU A 228 -21.54 46.59 18.83
N ARG A 229 -21.76 45.38 18.29
CA ARG A 229 -22.63 44.38 18.92
C ARG A 229 -22.07 43.89 20.26
N LEU A 230 -20.74 43.84 20.39
CA LEU A 230 -20.04 43.59 21.65
C LEU A 230 -20.09 44.78 22.62
N GLY A 231 -20.62 45.93 22.21
CA GLY A 231 -20.72 47.14 23.04
C GLY A 231 -19.39 47.88 23.20
N VAL A 232 -18.39 47.58 22.37
CA VAL A 232 -17.09 48.25 22.40
C VAL A 232 -17.14 49.48 21.49
N SER A 233 -16.74 50.64 22.00
CA SER A 233 -16.73 51.88 21.21
C SER A 233 -15.55 51.92 20.24
N LEU A 234 -15.78 52.40 19.02
CA LEU A 234 -14.76 52.58 18.00
C LEU A 234 -14.06 53.94 18.09
#